data_AF-A0AAW0NLK9-F1
#
_entry.id   AF-A0AAW0NLK9-F1
#
_cell.length_a   1.000
_cell.length_b   1.000
_cell.length_c   1.000
_cell.angle_alpha   90.00
_cell.angle_beta   90.00
_cell.angle_gamma   90.00
#
_symmetry.space_group_name_H-M   'P 1'
#
loop_
_entity.id
_entity.type
_entity.pdbx_description
1 polymer ?
#
loop_
_entity_poly.entity_id
_entity_poly.type
_entity_poly.pdbx_seq_one_letter_code
_entity_poly.pdbx_strand_id
1 'polypeptide(L)'
;MPKEFTEDEMEEVRVAFQNVDVDGNGYVTASEIGHLFQELGKPMPGYKIRELLESLDRDKDSRISLDEFTEMFKDVKGNAMASVFKSALKQKEGIVSIGGTSEISSAGTTHTIGEEERRAFANYINVSLKDDPDCARLPINPENDSLFKAVSDGIILCKLINHSIPETIDERTINTKKLTAFTIQENLNLALNSASAIGCQVVNIGATDLKEGKPHLVLGLLWQIIRIGLFANIELSRNEALAALLEEGETLEDLMRLSPEELLLRWMNFHLKKVGITVKNFSSDVKDSTAYFHLLEAIAPDGSKEDQPKIDIDMNGLYLGDNTKRAEAMLKEADKLGCRQFVTAGDVVSGNAKLNMAFVATLFNKYPALTKPENQEFNLESETREERTFRNWMNSLGVNPHVNHLYGDIQSALVIFQLYEKIKVP
;
A
#
# COMPACT_ATOMS: atom_id res chain seq x y z
N MET A 1 12.66 45.97 -3.19
CA MET A 1 11.29 45.73 -3.68
C MET A 1 10.80 44.45 -3.03
N PRO A 2 9.57 44.39 -2.48
CA PRO A 2 9.04 43.12 -2.02
C PRO A 2 8.97 42.16 -3.21
N LYS A 3 9.44 40.93 -3.05
CA LYS A 3 9.28 39.89 -4.07
C LYS A 3 7.78 39.59 -4.16
N GLU A 4 7.17 39.98 -5.27
CA GLU A 4 5.86 39.46 -5.65
C GLU A 4 6.03 37.97 -5.99
N PHE A 5 5.11 37.16 -5.49
CA PHE A 5 5.05 35.73 -5.84
C PHE A 5 4.80 35.60 -7.33
N THR A 6 5.43 34.63 -7.99
CA THR A 6 4.98 34.22 -9.34
C THR A 6 3.58 33.61 -9.24
N GLU A 7 2.84 33.57 -10.35
CA GLU A 7 1.49 32.94 -10.36
C GLU A 7 1.54 31.49 -9.84
N ASP A 8 2.59 30.75 -10.17
CA ASP A 8 2.82 29.38 -9.69
C ASP A 8 3.02 29.32 -8.16
N GLU A 9 3.78 30.24 -7.57
CA GLU A 9 4.01 30.27 -6.12
C GLU A 9 2.76 30.69 -5.34
N MET A 10 1.93 31.57 -5.91
CA MET A 10 0.62 31.91 -5.30
C MET A 10 -0.35 30.74 -5.36
N GLU A 11 -0.30 29.92 -6.41
CA GLU A 11 -1.13 28.74 -6.52
C GLU A 11 -0.70 27.66 -5.51
N GLU A 12 0.60 27.45 -5.30
CA GLU A 12 1.12 26.58 -4.23
C GLU A 12 0.60 27.00 -2.84
N VAL A 13 0.64 28.30 -2.55
CA VAL A 13 0.18 28.84 -1.25
C VAL A 13 -1.32 28.62 -1.06
N ARG A 14 -2.13 28.78 -2.11
CA ARG A 14 -3.58 28.55 -2.05
C ARG A 14 -3.91 27.08 -1.82
N VAL A 15 -3.22 26.19 -2.52
CA VAL A 15 -3.39 24.73 -2.35
C VAL A 15 -3.01 24.34 -0.92
N ALA A 16 -1.87 24.80 -0.41
CA ALA A 16 -1.45 24.56 0.98
C ALA A 16 -2.46 25.08 2.01
N PHE A 17 -3.08 26.23 1.76
CA PHE A 17 -4.09 26.80 2.65
C PHE A 17 -5.37 25.95 2.69
N GLN A 18 -5.91 25.60 1.51
CA GLN A 18 -7.08 24.72 1.39
C GLN A 18 -6.87 23.34 2.01
N ASN A 19 -5.62 22.85 1.97
CA ASN A 19 -5.27 21.57 2.57
C ASN A 19 -5.33 21.59 4.11
N VAL A 20 -5.21 22.75 4.75
CA VAL A 20 -5.26 22.89 6.21
C VAL A 20 -6.63 23.33 6.71
N ASP A 21 -7.33 24.15 5.93
CA ASP A 21 -8.72 24.56 6.16
C ASP A 21 -9.67 23.39 5.90
N VAL A 22 -9.88 22.55 6.92
CA VAL A 22 -10.61 21.27 6.78
C VAL A 22 -12.10 21.50 6.64
N ASP A 23 -12.63 22.54 7.27
CA ASP A 23 -14.05 22.89 7.20
C ASP A 23 -14.38 23.85 6.03
N GLY A 24 -13.36 24.34 5.31
CA GLY A 24 -13.49 25.16 4.12
C GLY A 24 -14.04 26.56 4.41
N ASN A 25 -13.90 27.04 5.65
CA ASN A 25 -14.48 28.30 6.10
C ASN A 25 -13.67 29.53 5.67
N GLY A 26 -12.50 29.33 5.04
CA GLY A 26 -11.59 30.37 4.57
C GLY A 26 -10.59 30.85 5.62
N TYR A 27 -10.51 30.18 6.77
CA TYR A 27 -9.65 30.52 7.90
C TYR A 27 -9.07 29.26 8.56
N VAL A 28 -7.79 29.30 8.94
CA VAL A 28 -7.14 28.19 9.65
C VAL A 28 -7.11 28.45 11.16
N THR A 29 -7.55 27.46 11.94
CA THR A 29 -7.68 27.52 13.41
C THR A 29 -6.65 26.67 14.16
N ALA A 30 -6.53 26.88 15.48
CA ALA A 30 -5.65 26.09 16.35
C ALA A 30 -5.95 24.58 16.30
N SER A 31 -7.22 24.23 16.18
CA SER A 31 -7.68 22.85 16.10
C SER A 31 -7.21 22.20 14.80
N GLU A 32 -7.25 22.91 13.68
CA GLU A 32 -6.85 22.40 12.36
C GLU A 32 -5.34 22.26 12.23
N ILE A 33 -4.58 23.19 12.81
CA ILE A 33 -3.11 23.04 12.93
C ILE A 33 -2.78 21.86 13.84
N GLY A 34 -3.49 21.69 14.96
CA GLY A 34 -3.32 20.55 15.84
C GLY A 34 -3.58 19.22 15.13
N HIS A 35 -4.67 19.16 14.38
CA HIS A 35 -5.03 18.01 13.56
C HIS A 35 -3.95 17.71 12.51
N LEU A 36 -3.45 18.73 11.81
CA LEU A 36 -2.35 18.61 10.86
C LEU A 36 -1.13 17.94 11.49
N PHE A 37 -0.65 18.41 12.63
CA PHE A 37 0.55 17.82 13.26
C PHE A 37 0.31 16.42 13.83
N GLN A 38 -0.92 16.12 14.26
CA GLN A 38 -1.31 14.79 14.69
C GLN A 38 -1.35 13.80 13.52
N GLU A 39 -1.92 14.22 12.39
CA GLU A 39 -1.99 13.46 11.13
C GLU A 39 -0.60 13.16 10.55
N LEU A 40 0.38 14.03 10.82
CA LEU A 40 1.77 13.86 10.41
C LEU A 40 2.62 12.96 11.34
N GLY A 41 2.00 12.35 12.37
CA GLY A 41 2.70 11.52 13.36
C GLY A 41 3.68 12.29 14.25
N LYS A 42 3.54 13.63 14.32
CA LYS A 42 4.37 14.53 15.14
C LYS A 42 3.48 15.44 15.99
N PRO A 43 2.73 14.89 16.96
CA PRO A 43 1.79 15.67 17.76
C PRO A 43 2.52 16.81 18.48
N MET A 44 2.03 18.03 18.29
CA MET A 44 2.55 19.21 18.98
C MET A 44 1.70 19.54 20.22
N PRO A 45 2.32 19.86 21.36
CA PRO A 45 1.60 20.35 22.53
C PRO A 45 0.82 21.64 22.21
N GLY A 46 -0.40 21.77 22.74
CA GLY A 46 -1.30 22.89 22.46
C GLY A 46 -0.70 24.29 22.72
N TYR A 47 0.24 24.42 23.67
CA TYR A 47 0.92 25.69 23.93
C TYR A 47 1.84 26.12 22.77
N LYS A 48 2.48 25.17 22.06
CA LYS A 48 3.31 25.46 20.88
C LYS A 48 2.48 25.82 19.65
N ILE A 49 1.29 25.23 19.53
CA ILE A 49 0.33 25.58 18.47
C ILE A 49 -0.17 27.01 18.68
N ARG A 50 -0.44 27.38 19.94
CA ARG A 50 -0.83 28.75 20.29
C ARG A 50 0.30 29.75 20.03
N GLU A 51 1.54 29.42 20.39
CA GLU A 51 2.72 30.25 20.07
C GLU A 51 2.93 30.43 18.55
N LEU A 52 2.69 29.36 17.77
CA LEU A 52 2.71 29.43 16.31
C LEU A 52 1.63 30.38 15.79
N LEU A 53 0.39 30.23 16.24
CA LEU A 53 -0.71 31.12 15.84
C LEU A 53 -0.44 32.57 16.23
N GLU A 54 -0.03 32.85 17.47
CA GLU A 54 0.28 34.19 17.94
C GLU A 54 1.40 34.87 17.13
N SER A 55 2.29 34.08 16.52
CA SER A 55 3.35 34.60 15.65
C SER A 55 2.89 34.92 14.22
N LEU A 56 1.72 34.44 13.81
CA LEU A 56 1.20 34.51 12.45
C LEU A 56 -0.08 35.37 12.34
N ASP A 57 -0.93 35.31 13.35
CA ASP A 57 -2.19 36.05 13.51
C ASP A 57 -1.88 37.53 13.82
N ARG A 58 -1.86 38.36 12.78
CA ARG A 58 -1.48 39.77 12.87
C ARG A 58 -2.64 40.64 13.33
N ASP A 59 -3.85 40.28 12.95
CA ASP A 59 -5.06 41.01 13.31
C ASP A 59 -5.68 40.58 14.66
N LYS A 60 -5.15 39.50 15.26
CA LYS A 60 -5.51 38.92 16.55
C LYS A 60 -6.92 38.37 16.60
N ASP A 61 -7.45 37.89 15.48
CA ASP A 61 -8.78 37.29 15.40
C ASP A 61 -8.79 35.81 15.87
N SER A 62 -7.64 35.29 16.30
CA SER A 62 -7.41 33.89 16.71
C SER A 62 -7.57 32.86 15.59
N ARG A 63 -7.48 33.31 14.35
CA ARG A 63 -7.53 32.52 13.13
C ARG A 63 -6.44 33.01 12.17
N ILE A 64 -6.21 32.29 11.08
CA ILE A 64 -5.22 32.67 10.06
C ILE A 64 -5.93 32.79 8.73
N SER A 65 -5.92 33.99 8.15
CA SER A 65 -6.44 34.26 6.82
C SER A 65 -5.45 33.86 5.72
N LEU A 66 -5.93 33.74 4.48
CA LEU A 66 -5.08 33.42 3.32
C LEU A 66 -3.95 34.44 3.13
N ASP A 67 -4.21 35.72 3.42
CA ASP A 67 -3.22 36.79 3.27
C ASP A 67 -2.09 36.64 4.32
N GLU A 68 -2.43 36.36 5.58
CA GLU A 68 -1.46 36.10 6.65
C GLU A 68 -0.66 34.82 6.41
N PHE A 69 -1.33 33.78 5.89
CA PHE A 69 -0.70 32.54 5.48
C PHE A 69 0.28 32.76 4.31
N THR A 70 -0.07 33.63 3.37
CA THR A 70 0.78 34.00 2.23
C THR A 70 2.03 34.76 2.70
N GLU A 71 1.90 35.64 3.68
CA GLU A 71 3.04 36.35 4.27
C GLU A 71 3.97 35.41 5.04
N MET A 72 3.43 34.43 5.77
CA MET A 72 4.22 33.37 6.40
C MET A 72 5.08 32.63 5.37
N PHE A 73 4.52 32.29 4.20
CA PHE A 73 5.25 31.59 3.15
C PHE A 73 6.45 32.38 2.60
N LYS A 74 6.45 33.72 2.74
CA LYS A 74 7.54 34.62 2.33
C LYS A 74 8.68 34.68 3.35
N ASP A 75 8.39 34.56 4.66
CA ASP A 75 9.31 34.95 5.74
C ASP A 75 10.11 33.80 6.39
N VAL A 76 10.22 32.66 5.68
CA VAL A 76 10.79 31.39 6.16
C VAL A 76 12.27 31.47 6.58
N LYS A 77 12.98 32.57 6.31
CA LYS A 77 14.40 32.72 6.67
C LYS A 77 14.65 33.16 8.13
N GLY A 78 13.62 33.54 8.88
CA GLY A 78 13.78 34.06 10.25
C GLY A 78 13.09 33.29 11.36
N ASN A 79 12.05 32.51 11.07
CA ASN A 79 11.22 31.87 12.09
C ASN A 79 11.31 30.34 12.01
N ALA A 80 11.99 29.74 13.00
CA ALA A 80 12.18 28.28 13.09
C ALA A 80 10.85 27.51 13.12
N MET A 81 9.80 28.07 13.72
CA MET A 81 8.48 27.44 13.80
C MET A 81 7.74 27.49 12.45
N ALA A 82 7.89 28.56 11.67
CA ALA A 82 7.36 28.65 10.31
C ALA A 82 8.03 27.64 9.35
N SER A 83 9.33 27.36 9.55
CA SER A 83 10.04 26.30 8.80
C SER A 83 9.51 24.90 9.13
N VAL A 84 9.20 24.63 10.40
CA VAL A 84 8.55 23.38 10.84
C VAL A 84 7.15 23.26 10.22
N PHE A 85 6.38 24.33 10.21
CA PHE A 85 5.05 24.36 9.60
C PHE A 85 5.09 24.20 8.08
N LYS A 86 6.03 24.85 7.37
CA LYS A 86 6.23 24.64 5.92
C LYS A 86 6.69 23.22 5.59
N SER A 87 7.50 22.62 6.46
CA SER A 87 7.90 21.20 6.33
C SER A 87 6.69 20.28 6.53
N ALA A 88 5.84 20.59 7.51
CA ALA A 88 4.58 19.90 7.75
C ALA A 88 3.60 20.05 6.57
N LEU A 89 3.48 21.25 5.99
CA LEU A 89 2.67 21.52 4.80
C LEU A 89 3.17 20.78 3.56
N LYS A 90 4.48 20.72 3.32
CA LYS A 90 5.03 19.91 2.21
C LYS A 90 4.78 18.42 2.41
N GLN A 91 4.87 17.97 3.67
CA GLN A 91 4.48 16.61 4.04
C GLN A 91 2.96 16.43 3.86
N LYS A 92 2.15 17.47 4.12
CA LYS A 92 0.70 17.47 3.91
C LYS A 92 0.27 17.61 2.45
N GLU A 93 0.94 18.36 1.58
CA GLU A 93 0.67 18.39 0.14
C GLU A 93 1.03 17.05 -0.50
N GLY A 94 2.09 16.42 0.01
CA GLY A 94 2.31 14.99 -0.16
C GLY A 94 1.08 14.19 0.26
N ILE A 95 0.47 14.50 1.40
CA ILE A 95 -0.75 13.84 1.91
C ILE A 95 -2.06 14.26 1.23
N VAL A 96 -2.23 15.46 0.65
CA VAL A 96 -3.52 15.92 0.08
C VAL A 96 -3.60 15.63 -1.41
N SER A 97 -2.46 15.48 -2.11
CA SER A 97 -2.42 14.68 -3.34
C SER A 97 -2.68 13.18 -3.08
N ILE A 98 -2.66 12.78 -1.81
CA ILE A 98 -2.91 11.44 -1.25
C ILE A 98 -4.20 11.46 -0.37
N GLY A 99 -5.04 12.51 -0.47
CA GLY A 99 -6.24 12.70 0.37
C GLY A 99 -7.36 11.67 0.13
N GLY A 100 -7.13 10.73 -0.78
CA GLY A 100 -7.80 9.43 -0.81
C GLY A 100 -6.74 8.35 -0.97
N THR A 101 -6.72 7.39 -0.05
CA THR A 101 -5.86 6.18 -0.03
C THR A 101 -4.43 6.37 0.51
N SER A 102 -4.35 6.28 1.84
CA SER A 102 -3.36 5.52 2.63
C SER A 102 -1.87 5.79 2.45
N GLU A 103 -1.29 6.28 3.54
CA GLU A 103 -0.07 5.84 4.20
C GLU A 103 1.10 5.30 3.35
N ILE A 104 2.23 6.00 3.51
CA ILE A 104 3.59 5.65 3.08
C ILE A 104 3.79 5.75 1.56
N SER A 105 3.87 7.00 1.08
CA SER A 105 4.62 7.33 -0.13
C SER A 105 5.03 8.80 -0.10
N SER A 106 6.25 9.09 0.34
CA SER A 106 7.08 10.12 -0.32
C SER A 106 8.46 10.24 0.31
N ALA A 107 9.45 9.68 -0.39
CA ALA A 107 10.78 10.25 -0.48
C ALA A 107 11.15 10.37 -1.96
N GLY A 108 10.82 11.51 -2.58
CA GLY A 108 11.42 12.00 -3.84
C GLY A 108 10.92 11.37 -5.14
N THR A 109 10.65 12.22 -6.13
CA THR A 109 10.40 11.92 -7.57
C THR A 109 9.09 11.22 -7.94
N THR A 110 8.05 12.03 -8.15
CA THR A 110 6.73 11.65 -8.71
C THR A 110 6.80 10.97 -10.08
N HIS A 111 7.88 11.16 -10.84
CA HIS A 111 8.08 10.49 -12.13
C HIS A 111 8.63 9.06 -12.01
N THR A 112 9.43 8.75 -10.99
CA THR A 112 10.13 7.46 -10.87
C THR A 112 9.22 6.37 -10.29
N ILE A 113 8.36 6.73 -9.33
CA ILE A 113 7.51 5.79 -8.58
C ILE A 113 6.53 5.04 -9.51
N GLY A 114 5.96 5.74 -10.50
CA GLY A 114 5.06 5.12 -11.47
C GLY A 114 5.76 4.12 -12.41
N GLU A 115 7.03 4.34 -12.74
CA GLU A 115 7.79 3.46 -13.65
C GLU A 115 8.18 2.15 -12.98
N GLU A 116 8.65 2.20 -11.72
CA GLU A 116 8.99 1.03 -10.92
C GLU A 116 7.75 0.12 -10.74
N GLU A 117 6.62 0.70 -10.33
CA GLU A 117 5.35 -0.01 -10.17
C GLU A 117 4.84 -0.60 -11.49
N ARG A 118 4.88 0.19 -12.57
CA ARG A 118 4.47 -0.27 -13.91
C ARG A 118 5.29 -1.48 -14.34
N ARG A 119 6.62 -1.44 -14.16
CA ARG A 119 7.53 -2.56 -14.48
C ARG A 119 7.18 -3.79 -13.62
N ALA A 120 7.05 -3.60 -12.31
CA ALA A 120 6.74 -4.67 -11.36
C ALA A 120 5.41 -5.36 -11.69
N PHE A 121 4.34 -4.59 -11.91
CA PHE A 121 3.01 -5.15 -12.20
C PHE A 121 2.94 -5.79 -13.58
N ALA A 122 3.59 -5.22 -14.59
CA ALA A 122 3.67 -5.85 -15.91
C ALA A 122 4.36 -7.23 -15.83
N ASN A 123 5.48 -7.33 -15.10
CA ASN A 123 6.17 -8.60 -14.88
C ASN A 123 5.31 -9.60 -14.09
N TYR A 124 4.64 -9.13 -13.04
CA TYR A 124 3.74 -9.97 -12.24
C TYR A 124 2.59 -10.55 -13.10
N ILE A 125 1.93 -9.71 -13.91
CA ILE A 125 0.87 -10.14 -14.82
C ILE A 125 1.40 -11.15 -15.84
N ASN A 126 2.57 -10.88 -16.43
CA ASN A 126 3.20 -11.78 -17.39
C ASN A 126 3.48 -13.16 -16.83
N VAL A 127 3.84 -13.27 -15.55
CA VAL A 127 4.10 -14.56 -14.88
C VAL A 127 2.79 -15.22 -14.47
N SER A 128 1.87 -14.46 -13.88
CA SER A 128 0.64 -14.95 -13.25
C SER A 128 -0.38 -15.44 -14.26
N LEU A 129 -0.47 -14.79 -15.42
CA LEU A 129 -1.46 -15.08 -16.47
C LEU A 129 -0.83 -15.68 -17.73
N LYS A 130 0.41 -16.17 -17.65
CA LYS A 130 1.20 -16.63 -18.81
C LYS A 130 0.52 -17.74 -19.62
N ASP A 131 -0.23 -18.60 -18.93
CA ASP A 131 -0.88 -19.80 -19.50
C ASP A 131 -2.37 -19.56 -19.79
N ASP A 132 -2.89 -18.34 -19.58
CA ASP A 132 -4.30 -18.02 -19.82
C ASP A 132 -4.58 -17.82 -21.33
N PRO A 133 -5.52 -18.57 -21.92
CA PRO A 133 -5.77 -18.55 -23.37
C PRO A 133 -6.47 -17.28 -23.86
N ASP A 134 -7.14 -16.54 -22.98
CA ASP A 134 -7.87 -15.31 -23.33
C ASP A 134 -6.99 -14.07 -23.23
N CYS A 135 -5.83 -14.16 -22.59
CA CYS A 135 -4.87 -13.08 -22.41
C CYS A 135 -3.92 -12.90 -23.62
N ALA A 136 -4.49 -12.72 -24.82
CA ALA A 136 -3.74 -12.60 -26.08
C ALA A 136 -2.75 -11.41 -26.18
N ARG A 137 -2.79 -10.48 -25.22
CA ARG A 137 -1.89 -9.31 -25.15
C ARG A 137 -0.63 -9.54 -24.33
N LEU A 138 -0.44 -10.74 -23.80
CA LEU A 138 0.78 -11.14 -23.10
C LEU A 138 1.85 -11.64 -24.09
N PRO A 139 3.14 -11.42 -23.81
CA PRO A 139 3.68 -10.68 -22.67
C PRO A 139 3.62 -9.15 -22.88
N ILE A 140 3.29 -8.43 -21.81
CA ILE A 140 3.35 -6.96 -21.69
C ILE A 140 4.82 -6.54 -21.60
N ASN A 141 5.21 -5.49 -22.32
CA ASN A 141 6.56 -4.95 -22.19
C ASN A 141 6.67 -4.11 -20.89
N PRO A 142 7.51 -4.52 -19.93
CA PRO A 142 7.62 -3.84 -18.64
C PRO A 142 8.44 -2.55 -18.69
N GLU A 143 9.02 -2.17 -19.83
CA GLU A 143 9.81 -0.94 -19.99
C GLU A 143 9.04 0.21 -20.68
N ASN A 144 7.77 0.03 -21.03
CA ASN A 144 6.95 1.09 -21.63
C ASN A 144 5.47 1.07 -21.21
N ASP A 145 4.71 2.04 -21.70
CA ASP A 145 3.30 2.24 -21.39
C ASP A 145 2.34 1.16 -21.97
N SER A 146 2.87 0.06 -22.50
CA SER A 146 2.06 -1.04 -23.03
C SER A 146 1.13 -1.66 -22.00
N LEU A 147 1.46 -1.60 -20.70
CA LEU A 147 0.59 -2.04 -19.60
C LEU A 147 -0.79 -1.38 -19.68
N PHE A 148 -0.84 -0.05 -19.82
CA PHE A 148 -2.11 0.71 -19.82
C PHE A 148 -2.99 0.34 -21.00
N LYS A 149 -2.38 0.09 -22.17
CA LYS A 149 -3.09 -0.40 -23.35
C LYS A 149 -3.49 -1.88 -23.25
N ALA A 150 -2.75 -2.68 -22.49
CA ALA A 150 -3.03 -4.10 -22.34
C ALA A 150 -4.27 -4.33 -21.47
N VAL A 151 -4.49 -3.50 -20.45
CA VAL A 151 -5.64 -3.64 -19.53
C VAL A 151 -6.91 -2.92 -20.00
N SER A 152 -6.83 -2.09 -21.04
CA SER A 152 -7.92 -1.18 -21.45
C SER A 152 -9.14 -1.86 -22.08
N ASP A 153 -9.09 -3.17 -22.33
CA ASP A 153 -10.25 -3.98 -22.74
C ASP A 153 -10.90 -4.78 -21.60
N GLY A 154 -10.36 -4.66 -20.39
CA GLY A 154 -10.89 -5.27 -19.16
C GLY A 154 -10.62 -6.77 -18.98
N ILE A 155 -10.10 -7.48 -19.99
CA ILE A 155 -9.89 -8.94 -19.89
C ILE A 155 -8.83 -9.25 -18.83
N ILE A 156 -7.67 -8.60 -18.92
CA ILE A 156 -6.56 -8.80 -17.97
C ILE A 156 -7.00 -8.45 -16.54
N LEU A 157 -7.79 -7.38 -16.35
CA LEU A 157 -8.30 -7.00 -15.03
C LEU A 157 -9.22 -8.09 -14.46
N CYS A 158 -10.15 -8.61 -15.25
CA CYS A 158 -11.04 -9.67 -14.80
C CYS A 158 -10.27 -10.95 -14.44
N LYS A 159 -9.33 -11.37 -15.28
CA LYS A 159 -8.50 -12.56 -15.04
C LYS A 159 -7.59 -12.38 -13.83
N LEU A 160 -7.03 -11.19 -13.62
CA LEU A 160 -6.23 -10.87 -12.45
C LEU A 160 -7.06 -10.89 -11.15
N ILE A 161 -8.31 -10.43 -11.19
CA ILE A 161 -9.24 -10.53 -10.06
C ILE A 161 -9.47 -11.99 -9.67
N ASN A 162 -9.75 -12.87 -10.65
CA ASN A 162 -9.88 -14.31 -10.40
C ASN A 162 -8.58 -14.97 -9.92
N HIS A 163 -7.43 -14.49 -10.41
CA HIS A 163 -6.14 -14.97 -9.94
C HIS A 163 -5.91 -14.59 -8.46
N SER A 164 -6.27 -13.38 -8.05
CA SER A 164 -6.17 -12.93 -6.65
C SER A 164 -7.20 -13.62 -5.74
N ILE A 165 -8.45 -13.73 -6.17
CA ILE A 165 -9.52 -14.44 -5.47
C ILE A 165 -10.27 -15.31 -6.48
N PRO A 166 -10.02 -16.64 -6.48
CA PRO A 166 -10.70 -17.58 -7.37
C PRO A 166 -12.22 -17.49 -7.29
N GLU A 167 -12.88 -17.75 -8.41
CA GLU A 167 -14.35 -17.79 -8.54
C GLU A 167 -15.07 -16.45 -8.24
N THR A 168 -14.36 -15.31 -8.30
CA THR A 168 -14.99 -13.99 -8.14
C THR A 168 -15.83 -13.61 -9.37
N ILE A 169 -15.31 -13.88 -10.57
CA ILE A 169 -15.93 -13.59 -11.86
C ILE A 169 -16.17 -14.91 -12.60
N ASP A 170 -17.40 -15.14 -13.02
CA ASP A 170 -17.69 -16.23 -13.96
C ASP A 170 -17.10 -15.88 -15.33
N GLU A 171 -16.05 -16.59 -15.74
CA GLU A 171 -15.29 -16.28 -16.94
C GLU A 171 -16.13 -16.30 -18.22
N ARG A 172 -17.27 -16.99 -18.23
CA ARG A 172 -18.21 -17.01 -19.37
C ARG A 172 -18.85 -15.65 -19.64
N THR A 173 -18.84 -14.76 -18.65
CA THR A 173 -19.37 -13.40 -18.75
C THR A 173 -18.36 -12.41 -19.33
N ILE A 174 -17.08 -12.81 -19.43
CA ILE A 174 -16.03 -11.96 -19.99
C ILE A 174 -16.11 -12.03 -21.52
N ASN A 175 -16.26 -10.88 -22.16
CA ASN A 175 -16.21 -10.80 -23.62
C ASN A 175 -14.75 -10.92 -24.09
N THR A 176 -14.36 -12.05 -24.67
CA THR A 176 -12.97 -12.29 -25.13
C THR A 176 -12.79 -12.26 -26.65
N LYS A 177 -13.88 -12.28 -27.43
CA LYS A 177 -13.86 -12.37 -28.90
C LYS A 177 -14.58 -11.18 -29.54
N LYS A 178 -14.01 -10.67 -30.65
CA LYS A 178 -14.58 -9.57 -31.47
C LYS A 178 -14.99 -8.35 -30.62
N LEU A 179 -14.04 -7.81 -29.89
CA LEU A 179 -14.25 -6.68 -28.98
C LEU A 179 -14.76 -5.43 -29.74
N THR A 180 -15.91 -4.93 -29.31
CA THR A 180 -16.48 -3.65 -29.72
C THR A 180 -16.34 -2.64 -28.58
N ALA A 181 -16.60 -1.36 -28.87
CA ALA A 181 -16.60 -0.32 -27.83
C ALA A 181 -17.59 -0.63 -26.68
N PHE A 182 -18.71 -1.30 -26.98
CA PHE A 182 -19.71 -1.69 -26.00
C PHE A 182 -19.25 -2.87 -25.14
N THR A 183 -18.76 -3.95 -25.76
CA THR A 183 -18.29 -5.13 -25.00
C THR A 183 -17.05 -4.84 -24.15
N ILE A 184 -16.20 -3.91 -24.59
CA ILE A 184 -15.09 -3.39 -23.78
C ILE A 184 -15.62 -2.68 -22.53
N GLN A 185 -16.64 -1.83 -22.69
CA GLN A 185 -17.29 -1.14 -21.57
C GLN A 185 -17.90 -2.15 -20.58
N GLU A 186 -18.55 -3.20 -21.08
CA GLU A 186 -19.09 -4.29 -20.25
C GLU A 186 -18.00 -4.99 -19.45
N ASN A 187 -16.89 -5.38 -20.07
CA ASN A 187 -15.75 -6.00 -19.37
C ASN A 187 -15.17 -5.09 -18.28
N LEU A 188 -15.01 -3.79 -18.57
CA LEU A 188 -14.45 -2.84 -17.61
C LEU A 188 -15.39 -2.59 -16.43
N ASN A 189 -16.69 -2.47 -16.68
CA ASN A 189 -17.69 -2.38 -15.62
C ASN A 189 -17.75 -3.67 -14.78
N LEU A 190 -17.65 -4.84 -15.43
CA LEU A 190 -17.56 -6.13 -14.74
C LEU A 190 -16.32 -6.17 -13.83
N ALA A 191 -15.16 -5.75 -14.33
CA ALA A 191 -13.93 -5.67 -13.55
C ALA A 191 -14.07 -4.72 -12.34
N LEU A 192 -14.62 -3.51 -12.54
CA LEU A 192 -14.80 -2.53 -11.45
C LEU A 192 -15.76 -3.02 -10.37
N ASN A 193 -16.92 -3.57 -10.76
CA ASN A 193 -17.89 -4.11 -9.81
C ASN A 193 -17.32 -5.30 -9.03
N SER A 194 -16.55 -6.16 -9.71
CA SER A 194 -15.93 -7.33 -9.08
C SER A 194 -14.77 -6.93 -8.16
N ALA A 195 -13.97 -5.93 -8.55
CA ALA A 195 -12.95 -5.33 -7.69
C ALA A 195 -13.57 -4.72 -6.42
N SER A 196 -14.69 -4.01 -6.56
CA SER A 196 -15.46 -3.50 -5.40
C SER A 196 -15.92 -4.63 -4.48
N ALA A 197 -16.45 -5.72 -5.05
CA ALA A 197 -16.94 -6.87 -4.29
C ALA A 197 -15.86 -7.59 -3.48
N ILE A 198 -14.60 -7.52 -3.91
CA ILE A 198 -13.45 -8.04 -3.16
C ILE A 198 -12.84 -7.03 -2.19
N GLY A 199 -13.39 -5.81 -2.09
CA GLY A 199 -12.98 -4.79 -1.14
C GLY A 199 -12.05 -3.71 -1.70
N CYS A 200 -11.84 -3.64 -3.03
CA CYS A 200 -11.11 -2.52 -3.62
C CYS A 200 -11.94 -1.23 -3.55
N GLN A 201 -11.27 -0.12 -3.25
CA GLN A 201 -11.87 1.21 -3.31
C GLN A 201 -11.87 1.70 -4.77
N VAL A 202 -13.02 1.60 -5.43
CA VAL A 202 -13.22 1.98 -6.85
C VAL A 202 -14.15 3.17 -7.06
N VAL A 203 -14.58 3.85 -5.99
CA VAL A 203 -15.60 4.91 -6.03
C VAL A 203 -15.25 6.07 -6.98
N ASN A 204 -13.96 6.31 -7.20
CA ASN A 204 -13.44 7.41 -8.03
C ASN A 204 -12.88 6.93 -9.39
N ILE A 205 -13.20 5.69 -9.82
CA ILE A 205 -12.70 5.10 -11.06
C ILE A 205 -13.86 4.67 -11.95
N GLY A 206 -13.98 5.27 -13.13
CA GLY A 206 -14.93 4.86 -14.15
C GLY A 206 -14.31 3.92 -15.19
N ALA A 207 -15.16 3.15 -15.87
CA ALA A 207 -14.71 2.31 -16.98
C ALA A 207 -14.10 3.13 -18.13
N THR A 208 -14.53 4.38 -18.34
CA THR A 208 -13.90 5.28 -19.32
C THR A 208 -12.44 5.58 -18.95
N ASP A 209 -12.14 5.78 -17.66
CA ASP A 209 -10.79 6.07 -17.19
C ASP A 209 -9.83 4.89 -17.45
N LEU A 210 -10.32 3.67 -17.23
CA LEU A 210 -9.56 2.44 -17.51
C LEU A 210 -9.39 2.21 -19.02
N LYS A 211 -10.42 2.53 -19.82
CA LYS A 211 -10.36 2.45 -21.27
C LYS A 211 -9.35 3.43 -21.87
N GLU A 212 -9.28 4.64 -21.32
CA GLU A 212 -8.27 5.65 -21.67
C GLU A 212 -6.87 5.28 -21.14
N GLY A 213 -6.78 4.35 -20.19
CA GLY A 213 -5.53 3.87 -19.63
C GLY A 213 -4.85 4.90 -18.73
N LYS A 214 -5.62 5.67 -17.94
CA LYS A 214 -5.07 6.69 -17.04
C LYS A 214 -4.09 6.06 -16.04
N PRO A 215 -2.78 6.41 -16.08
CA PRO A 215 -1.75 5.64 -15.38
C PRO A 215 -1.99 5.48 -13.87
N HIS A 216 -2.28 6.56 -13.16
CA HIS A 216 -2.46 6.55 -11.70
C HIS A 216 -3.66 5.69 -11.25
N LEU A 217 -4.77 5.70 -12.01
CA LEU A 217 -5.96 4.89 -11.69
C LEU A 217 -5.74 3.42 -12.02
N VAL A 218 -5.08 3.12 -13.14
CA VAL A 218 -4.74 1.75 -13.52
C VAL A 218 -3.76 1.13 -12.53
N LEU A 219 -2.65 1.82 -12.21
CA LEU A 219 -1.66 1.31 -11.25
C LEU A 219 -2.27 1.15 -9.85
N GLY A 220 -3.09 2.12 -9.42
CA GLY A 220 -3.79 2.05 -8.13
C GLY A 220 -4.73 0.85 -8.03
N LEU A 221 -5.53 0.59 -9.07
CA LEU A 221 -6.44 -0.56 -9.13
C LEU A 221 -5.66 -1.89 -9.19
N LEU A 222 -4.64 -1.98 -10.05
CA LEU A 222 -3.79 -3.17 -10.15
C LEU A 222 -3.13 -3.49 -8.81
N TRP A 223 -2.59 -2.48 -8.12
CA TRP A 223 -1.99 -2.68 -6.81
C TRP A 223 -2.99 -3.23 -5.80
N GLN A 224 -4.20 -2.67 -5.72
CA GLN A 224 -5.22 -3.17 -4.79
C GLN A 224 -5.57 -4.63 -5.06
N ILE A 225 -5.77 -5.02 -6.32
CA ILE A 225 -6.09 -6.39 -6.71
C ILE A 225 -4.92 -7.33 -6.37
N ILE A 226 -3.69 -6.94 -6.70
CA ILE A 226 -2.48 -7.74 -6.43
C ILE A 226 -2.27 -7.90 -4.92
N ARG A 227 -2.38 -6.81 -4.15
CA ARG A 227 -2.22 -6.81 -2.69
C ARG A 227 -3.19 -7.76 -2.02
N ILE A 228 -4.46 -7.75 -2.43
CA ILE A 228 -5.48 -8.68 -1.92
C ILE A 228 -5.05 -10.13 -2.17
N GLY A 229 -4.61 -10.47 -3.38
CA GLY A 229 -4.15 -11.82 -3.71
C GLY A 229 -2.92 -12.25 -2.92
N LEU A 230 -1.93 -11.36 -2.79
CA LEU A 230 -0.71 -11.64 -2.02
C LEU A 230 -0.99 -11.90 -0.54
N PHE A 231 -1.95 -11.18 0.05
CA PHE A 231 -2.27 -11.26 1.47
C PHE A 231 -3.37 -12.26 1.78
N ALA A 232 -4.03 -12.83 0.76
CA ALA A 232 -5.10 -13.79 0.93
C ALA A 232 -4.71 -15.04 1.73
N ASN A 233 -3.42 -15.38 1.83
CA ASN A 233 -2.93 -16.53 2.60
C ASN A 233 -2.16 -16.14 3.87
N ILE A 234 -1.98 -14.84 4.13
CA ILE A 234 -1.33 -14.30 5.34
C ILE A 234 -2.43 -14.03 6.36
N GLU A 235 -3.16 -15.09 6.71
CA GLU A 235 -4.26 -15.05 7.66
C GLU A 235 -4.33 -16.38 8.41
N LEU A 236 -4.48 -16.33 9.74
CA LEU A 236 -4.53 -17.52 10.61
C LEU A 236 -5.62 -18.52 10.23
N SER A 237 -6.77 -18.03 9.75
CA SER A 237 -7.91 -18.85 9.32
C SER A 237 -7.60 -19.74 8.11
N ARG A 238 -6.58 -19.37 7.33
CA ARG A 238 -6.16 -20.09 6.10
C ARG A 238 -4.82 -20.78 6.27
N ASN A 239 -3.96 -20.28 7.15
CA ASN A 239 -2.65 -20.85 7.43
C ASN A 239 -2.42 -20.95 8.95
N GLU A 240 -2.84 -22.06 9.53
CA GLU A 240 -2.69 -22.34 10.96
C GLU A 240 -1.23 -22.34 11.44
N ALA A 241 -0.26 -22.51 10.53
CA ALA A 241 1.16 -22.47 10.89
C ALA A 241 1.58 -21.06 11.36
N LEU A 242 0.82 -20.01 11.03
CA LEU A 242 1.01 -18.66 11.55
C LEU A 242 0.90 -18.59 13.08
N ALA A 243 0.22 -19.54 13.73
CA ALA A 243 0.18 -19.59 15.19
C ALA A 243 1.58 -19.76 15.84
N ALA A 244 2.57 -20.26 15.08
CA ALA A 244 3.96 -20.30 15.52
C ALA A 244 4.58 -18.91 15.75
N LEU A 245 3.94 -17.85 15.25
CA LEU A 245 4.38 -16.47 15.43
C LEU A 245 3.97 -15.88 16.78
N LEU A 246 3.15 -16.57 17.58
CA LEU A 246 2.70 -16.10 18.88
C LEU A 246 3.88 -15.82 19.82
N GLU A 247 3.87 -14.66 20.48
CA GLU A 247 4.91 -14.21 21.40
C GLU A 247 4.53 -14.53 22.84
N GLU A 248 5.52 -14.51 23.74
CA GLU A 248 5.28 -14.80 25.15
C GLU A 248 4.29 -13.78 25.76
N GLY A 249 3.17 -14.29 26.28
CA GLY A 249 2.15 -13.47 26.94
C GLY A 249 1.03 -12.99 26.02
N GLU A 250 1.09 -13.27 24.71
CA GLU A 250 0.01 -12.95 23.79
C GLU A 250 -0.99 -14.10 23.64
N THR A 251 -2.23 -13.75 23.30
CA THR A 251 -3.27 -14.71 22.92
C THR A 251 -3.37 -14.83 21.40
N LEU A 252 -3.97 -15.92 20.92
CA LEU A 252 -4.25 -16.08 19.50
C LEU A 252 -5.13 -14.96 18.94
N GLU A 253 -6.05 -14.44 19.76
CA GLU A 253 -6.92 -13.33 19.38
C GLU A 253 -6.12 -12.05 19.12
N ASP A 254 -5.05 -11.81 19.89
CA ASP A 254 -4.14 -10.68 19.65
C ASP A 254 -3.40 -10.84 18.32
N LEU A 255 -2.96 -12.06 18.00
CA LEU A 255 -2.32 -12.36 16.71
C LEU A 255 -3.31 -12.24 15.54
N MET A 256 -4.58 -12.61 15.75
CA MET A 256 -5.63 -12.45 14.75
C MET A 256 -5.93 -10.98 14.47
N ARG A 257 -5.83 -10.07 15.45
CA ARG A 257 -6.10 -8.64 15.24
C ARG A 257 -5.04 -7.93 14.39
N LEU A 258 -3.89 -8.55 14.16
CA LEU A 258 -2.83 -7.97 13.35
C LEU A 258 -3.25 -7.92 11.88
N SER A 259 -2.94 -6.79 11.24
CA SER A 259 -3.05 -6.67 9.78
C SER A 259 -2.12 -7.68 9.09
N PRO A 260 -2.41 -8.04 7.82
CA PRO A 260 -1.52 -8.89 7.03
C PRO A 260 -0.08 -8.37 6.95
N GLU A 261 0.10 -7.04 6.90
CA GLU A 261 1.41 -6.40 6.90
C GLU A 261 2.18 -6.61 8.21
N GLU A 262 1.49 -6.47 9.35
CA GLU A 262 2.07 -6.71 10.68
C GLU A 262 2.42 -8.20 10.87
N LEU A 263 1.54 -9.11 10.43
CA LEU A 263 1.81 -10.55 10.43
C LEU A 263 3.02 -10.89 9.56
N LEU A 264 3.15 -10.27 8.39
CA LEU A 264 4.28 -10.49 7.50
C LEU A 264 5.59 -9.98 8.10
N LEU A 265 5.56 -8.81 8.76
CA LEU A 265 6.72 -8.27 9.47
C LEU A 265 7.12 -9.16 10.65
N ARG A 266 6.14 -9.68 11.37
CA ARG A 266 6.32 -10.61 12.48
C ARG A 266 6.90 -11.94 12.01
N TRP A 267 6.42 -12.47 10.89
CA TRP A 267 6.99 -13.64 10.23
C TRP A 267 8.45 -13.44 9.83
N MET A 268 8.77 -12.31 9.19
CA MET A 268 10.14 -11.99 8.81
C MET A 268 11.05 -11.94 10.04
N ASN A 269 10.61 -11.27 11.11
CA ASN A 269 11.34 -11.19 12.37
C ASN A 269 11.46 -12.53 13.10
N PHE A 270 10.48 -13.42 13.00
CA PHE A 270 10.56 -14.78 13.57
C PHE A 270 11.79 -15.53 13.04
N HIS A 271 12.08 -15.42 11.75
CA HIS A 271 13.27 -16.02 11.14
C HIS A 271 14.55 -15.25 11.45
N LEU A 272 14.51 -13.92 11.38
CA LEU A 272 15.68 -13.06 11.57
C LEU A 272 16.16 -12.96 13.03
N LYS A 273 15.28 -13.20 14.01
CA LYS A 273 15.64 -13.21 15.44
C LYS A 273 16.74 -14.24 15.75
N LYS A 274 16.81 -15.34 14.99
CA LYS A 274 17.84 -16.39 15.12
C LYS A 274 19.25 -15.86 14.83
N VAL A 275 19.38 -14.82 14.00
CA VAL A 275 20.65 -14.18 13.63
C VAL A 275 20.81 -12.79 14.27
N GLY A 276 19.91 -12.41 15.19
CA GLY A 276 19.98 -11.14 15.93
C GLY A 276 19.59 -9.91 15.12
N ILE A 277 18.87 -10.05 14.01
CA ILE A 277 18.38 -8.94 13.19
C ILE A 277 16.90 -8.68 13.51
N THR A 278 16.53 -7.41 13.60
CA THR A 278 15.13 -6.98 13.72
C THR A 278 14.82 -5.92 12.68
N VAL A 279 13.71 -6.11 11.97
CA VAL A 279 13.19 -5.23 10.94
C VAL A 279 11.87 -4.63 11.44
N LYS A 280 11.69 -3.32 11.27
CA LYS A 280 10.48 -2.60 11.68
C LYS A 280 9.63 -2.11 10.50
N ASN A 281 10.19 -2.13 9.30
CA ASN A 281 9.54 -1.68 8.08
C ASN A 281 10.17 -2.33 6.84
N PHE A 282 9.43 -2.34 5.73
CA PHE A 282 9.91 -2.85 4.44
C PHE A 282 10.60 -1.77 3.58
N SER A 283 11.10 -0.67 4.19
CA SER A 283 11.82 0.39 3.49
C SER A 283 13.26 0.53 3.98
N SER A 284 13.54 1.39 4.96
CA SER A 284 14.89 1.67 5.46
C SER A 284 15.64 0.43 5.94
N ASP A 285 14.93 -0.49 6.56
CA ASP A 285 15.54 -1.61 7.29
C ASP A 285 15.96 -2.77 6.37
N VAL A 286 15.55 -2.73 5.10
CA VAL A 286 15.83 -3.77 4.11
C VAL A 286 16.69 -3.29 2.93
N LYS A 287 17.00 -1.98 2.85
CA LYS A 287 17.71 -1.36 1.70
C LYS A 287 19.09 -1.96 1.43
N ASP A 288 19.71 -2.47 2.47
CA ASP A 288 21.07 -3.00 2.40
C ASP A 288 21.08 -4.49 2.03
N SER A 289 19.92 -5.13 1.83
CA SER A 289 19.75 -6.57 1.52
C SER A 289 20.29 -7.56 2.56
N THR A 290 20.79 -7.10 3.72
CA THR A 290 21.33 -7.98 4.77
C THR A 290 20.23 -8.85 5.35
N ALA A 291 19.09 -8.23 5.70
CA ALA A 291 17.92 -8.94 6.19
C ALA A 291 17.38 -9.95 5.16
N TYR A 292 17.42 -9.61 3.87
CA TYR A 292 16.97 -10.51 2.82
C TYR A 292 17.83 -11.76 2.67
N PHE A 293 19.16 -11.64 2.68
CA PHE A 293 20.04 -12.81 2.60
C PHE A 293 19.76 -13.82 3.72
N HIS A 294 19.68 -13.36 4.96
CA HIS A 294 19.39 -14.23 6.09
C HIS A 294 17.97 -14.79 6.06
N LEU A 295 16.99 -14.02 5.56
CA LEU A 295 15.64 -14.53 5.37
C LEU A 295 15.62 -15.65 4.32
N LEU A 296 16.26 -15.45 3.16
CA LEU A 296 16.34 -16.45 2.10
C LEU A 296 17.01 -17.74 2.60
N GLU A 297 18.11 -17.63 3.32
CA GLU A 297 18.80 -18.77 3.95
C GLU A 297 17.90 -19.51 4.93
N ALA A 298 17.13 -18.79 5.75
CA ALA A 298 16.26 -19.37 6.77
C ALA A 298 15.04 -20.10 6.21
N ILE A 299 14.51 -19.63 5.07
CA ILE A 299 13.28 -20.19 4.46
C ILE A 299 13.56 -21.19 3.34
N ALA A 300 14.80 -21.28 2.86
CA ALA A 300 15.15 -22.19 1.78
C ALA A 300 14.93 -23.66 2.20
N PRO A 301 14.35 -24.50 1.33
CA PRO A 301 14.17 -25.91 1.62
C PRO A 301 15.48 -26.60 1.97
N ASP A 302 15.49 -27.31 3.11
CA ASP A 302 16.66 -28.05 3.62
C ASP A 302 16.77 -29.47 3.05
N GLY A 303 15.76 -29.92 2.28
CA GLY A 303 15.68 -31.27 1.72
C GLY A 303 15.07 -32.31 2.67
N SER A 304 14.52 -31.88 3.81
CA SER A 304 13.89 -32.79 4.79
C SER A 304 12.57 -33.39 4.31
N LYS A 305 11.87 -32.73 3.37
CA LYS A 305 10.61 -33.19 2.79
C LYS A 305 10.84 -33.81 1.41
N GLU A 306 10.24 -34.96 1.14
CA GLU A 306 10.43 -35.72 -0.11
C GLU A 306 10.04 -34.92 -1.37
N ASP A 307 9.11 -33.97 -1.25
CA ASP A 307 8.60 -33.12 -2.32
C ASP A 307 9.36 -31.79 -2.48
N GLN A 308 10.33 -31.49 -1.61
CA GLN A 308 11.07 -30.22 -1.62
C GLN A 308 12.59 -30.49 -1.67
N PRO A 309 13.21 -30.47 -2.86
CA PRO A 309 14.65 -30.67 -2.96
C PRO A 309 15.38 -29.54 -2.24
N LYS A 310 16.54 -29.86 -1.65
CA LYS A 310 17.38 -28.88 -0.98
C LYS A 310 17.80 -27.77 -1.94
N ILE A 311 17.62 -26.51 -1.54
CA ILE A 311 18.09 -25.33 -2.28
C ILE A 311 19.09 -24.59 -1.39
N ASP A 312 20.35 -24.54 -1.82
CA ASP A 312 21.41 -23.84 -1.10
C ASP A 312 21.52 -22.39 -1.56
N ILE A 313 21.49 -21.47 -0.59
CA ILE A 313 21.64 -20.02 -0.78
C ILE A 313 23.11 -19.64 -0.64
N ASP A 314 23.65 -18.95 -1.65
CA ASP A 314 25.02 -18.45 -1.62
C ASP A 314 25.11 -17.12 -0.85
N MET A 315 25.63 -17.18 0.37
CA MET A 315 25.79 -16.03 1.25
C MET A 315 26.99 -15.15 0.89
N ASN A 316 27.84 -15.51 -0.07
CA ASN A 316 29.01 -14.68 -0.45
C ASN A 316 28.62 -13.29 -0.94
N GLY A 317 27.43 -13.17 -1.57
CA GLY A 317 26.88 -11.90 -2.01
C GLY A 317 26.69 -10.89 -0.88
N LEU A 318 26.46 -11.34 0.35
CA LEU A 318 26.27 -10.51 1.54
C LEU A 318 27.48 -9.60 1.83
N TYR A 319 28.69 -10.04 1.50
CA TYR A 319 29.92 -9.31 1.81
C TYR A 319 30.33 -8.30 0.73
N LEU A 320 29.53 -8.15 -0.34
CA LEU A 320 29.74 -7.13 -1.35
C LEU A 320 29.57 -5.73 -0.74
N GLY A 321 30.58 -4.87 -0.86
CA GLY A 321 30.54 -3.52 -0.28
C GLY A 321 29.55 -2.55 -0.93
N ASP A 322 29.11 -2.83 -2.16
CA ASP A 322 28.13 -2.02 -2.89
C ASP A 322 26.71 -2.57 -2.72
N ASN A 323 25.79 -1.75 -2.20
CA ASN A 323 24.42 -2.18 -1.90
C ASN A 323 23.66 -2.66 -3.14
N THR A 324 23.88 -2.03 -4.31
CA THR A 324 23.19 -2.41 -5.56
C THR A 324 23.67 -3.77 -6.05
N LYS A 325 24.97 -4.03 -6.03
CA LYS A 325 25.53 -5.35 -6.35
C LYS A 325 25.08 -6.42 -5.35
N ARG A 326 24.99 -6.06 -4.07
CA ARG A 326 24.50 -6.95 -3.01
C ARG A 326 23.02 -7.30 -3.20
N ALA A 327 22.19 -6.31 -3.52
CA ALA A 327 20.78 -6.51 -3.85
C ALA A 327 20.61 -7.40 -5.10
N GLU A 328 21.39 -7.18 -6.16
CA GLU A 328 21.32 -8.05 -7.35
C GLU A 328 21.76 -9.48 -7.04
N ALA A 329 22.78 -9.67 -6.20
CA ALA A 329 23.19 -11.01 -5.75
C ALA A 329 22.06 -11.68 -4.94
N MET A 330 21.43 -10.95 -4.01
CA MET A 330 20.27 -11.42 -3.24
C MET A 330 19.11 -11.84 -4.16
N LEU A 331 18.80 -11.04 -5.19
CA LEU A 331 17.73 -11.35 -6.14
C LEU A 331 18.02 -12.58 -7.00
N LYS A 332 19.29 -12.88 -7.29
CA LYS A 332 19.68 -14.15 -7.95
C LYS A 332 19.43 -15.34 -7.04
N GLU A 333 19.68 -15.21 -5.75
CA GLU A 333 19.36 -16.26 -4.77
C GLU A 333 17.84 -16.45 -4.63
N ALA A 334 17.07 -15.36 -4.61
CA ALA A 334 15.60 -15.41 -4.65
C ALA A 334 15.06 -16.06 -5.94
N ASP A 335 15.79 -15.96 -7.06
CA ASP A 335 15.42 -16.59 -8.34
C ASP A 335 15.56 -18.11 -8.29
N LYS A 336 16.55 -18.65 -7.55
CA LYS A 336 16.67 -20.11 -7.30
C LYS A 336 15.43 -20.67 -6.60
N LEU A 337 14.84 -19.87 -5.72
CA LEU A 337 13.58 -20.15 -5.03
C LEU A 337 12.37 -19.90 -5.93
N GLY A 338 12.54 -19.28 -7.11
CA GLY A 338 11.47 -18.84 -8.01
C GLY A 338 10.60 -17.74 -7.40
N CYS A 339 11.22 -16.84 -6.63
CA CYS A 339 10.59 -15.75 -5.89
C CYS A 339 11.06 -14.35 -6.34
N ARG A 340 11.89 -14.25 -7.40
CA ARG A 340 12.34 -12.97 -7.96
C ARG A 340 11.19 -12.24 -8.66
N GLN A 341 10.33 -11.59 -7.88
CA GLN A 341 9.17 -10.82 -8.35
C GLN A 341 9.12 -9.45 -7.67
N PHE A 342 8.39 -8.50 -8.28
CA PHE A 342 8.15 -7.12 -7.84
C PHE A 342 9.35 -6.18 -7.77
N VAL A 343 10.49 -6.61 -7.24
CA VAL A 343 11.65 -5.73 -6.99
C VAL A 343 12.80 -5.97 -7.97
N THR A 344 13.45 -4.89 -8.36
CA THR A 344 14.80 -4.86 -8.93
C THR A 344 15.82 -4.48 -7.84
N ALA A 345 17.11 -4.62 -8.15
CA ALA A 345 18.17 -4.18 -7.23
C ALA A 345 18.05 -2.68 -6.90
N GLY A 346 17.59 -1.87 -7.85
CA GLY A 346 17.32 -0.44 -7.65
C GLY A 346 16.19 -0.21 -6.63
N ASP A 347 15.09 -0.95 -6.75
CA ASP A 347 13.90 -0.81 -5.89
C ASP A 347 14.17 -1.25 -4.43
N VAL A 348 15.04 -2.24 -4.25
CA VAL A 348 15.52 -2.65 -2.93
C VAL A 348 16.34 -1.53 -2.31
N VAL A 349 17.35 -1.00 -3.03
CA VAL A 349 18.26 0.03 -2.50
C VAL A 349 17.57 1.38 -2.33
N SER A 350 16.59 1.72 -3.16
CA SER A 350 15.73 2.89 -2.96
C SER A 350 14.82 2.70 -1.75
N GLY A 351 14.52 1.44 -1.39
CA GLY A 351 13.63 1.01 -0.31
C GLY A 351 12.18 1.40 -0.57
N ASN A 352 11.71 1.09 -1.78
CA ASN A 352 10.31 1.18 -2.14
C ASN A 352 9.49 0.22 -1.25
N ALA A 353 8.81 0.77 -0.23
CA ALA A 353 8.12 -0.02 0.79
C ALA A 353 7.11 -1.00 0.20
N LYS A 354 6.35 -0.54 -0.81
CA LYS A 354 5.30 -1.32 -1.48
C LYS A 354 5.87 -2.54 -2.20
N LEU A 355 6.88 -2.34 -3.04
CA LEU A 355 7.48 -3.43 -3.82
C LEU A 355 8.25 -4.41 -2.93
N ASN A 356 8.97 -3.91 -1.92
CA ASN A 356 9.65 -4.74 -0.94
C ASN A 356 8.66 -5.61 -0.14
N MET A 357 7.54 -5.03 0.30
CA MET A 357 6.48 -5.78 0.98
C MET A 357 5.88 -6.87 0.07
N ALA A 358 5.62 -6.57 -1.20
CA ALA A 358 5.13 -7.55 -2.16
C ALA A 358 6.14 -8.70 -2.42
N PHE A 359 7.44 -8.37 -2.44
CA PHE A 359 8.51 -9.36 -2.52
C PHE A 359 8.54 -10.27 -1.28
N VAL A 360 8.47 -9.71 -0.06
CA VAL A 360 8.40 -10.49 1.18
C VAL A 360 7.14 -11.36 1.22
N ALA A 361 6.00 -10.85 0.77
CA ALA A 361 4.75 -11.61 0.69
C ALA A 361 4.88 -12.80 -0.29
N THR A 362 5.59 -12.62 -1.40
CA THR A 362 5.90 -13.70 -2.36
C THR A 362 6.75 -14.78 -1.71
N LEU A 363 7.74 -14.40 -0.91
CA LEU A 363 8.56 -15.34 -0.14
C LEU A 363 7.70 -16.13 0.86
N PHE A 364 6.86 -15.44 1.63
CA PHE A 364 5.95 -16.09 2.59
C PHE A 364 5.02 -17.08 1.89
N ASN A 365 4.35 -16.67 0.82
CA ASN A 365 3.36 -17.50 0.12
C ASN A 365 3.97 -18.78 -0.45
N LYS A 366 5.25 -18.75 -0.81
CA LYS A 366 5.93 -19.93 -1.37
C LYS A 366 6.64 -20.77 -0.31
N TYR A 367 7.28 -20.12 0.66
CA TYR A 367 8.06 -20.76 1.70
C TYR A 367 7.79 -20.12 3.07
N PRO A 368 6.64 -20.41 3.72
CA PRO A 368 6.37 -19.90 5.06
C PRO A 368 7.42 -20.39 6.08
N ALA A 369 7.94 -21.60 5.90
CA ALA A 369 8.91 -22.24 6.81
C ALA A 369 8.47 -22.22 8.29
N LEU A 370 7.16 -22.33 8.53
CA LEU A 370 6.56 -22.44 9.86
C LEU A 370 6.08 -23.87 10.11
N THR A 371 6.14 -24.31 11.36
CA THR A 371 5.58 -25.59 11.81
C THR A 371 4.51 -25.31 12.85
N LYS A 372 3.32 -25.88 12.66
CA LYS A 372 2.22 -25.76 13.61
C LYS A 372 2.64 -26.35 14.97
N PRO A 373 2.45 -25.63 16.09
CA PRO A 373 2.69 -26.18 17.42
C PRO A 373 1.75 -27.37 17.72
N GLU A 374 2.29 -28.50 18.17
CA GLU A 374 1.51 -29.75 18.40
C GLU A 374 0.46 -29.63 19.52
N ASN A 375 0.62 -28.71 20.45
CA ASN A 375 -0.18 -28.62 21.69
C ASN A 375 -1.35 -27.63 21.62
N GLN A 376 -1.73 -27.16 20.43
CA GLN A 376 -2.83 -26.21 20.25
C GLN A 376 -3.84 -26.72 19.22
N GLU A 377 -4.99 -27.19 19.70
CA GLU A 377 -6.17 -27.34 18.86
C GLU A 377 -6.74 -25.94 18.59
N PHE A 378 -6.64 -25.48 17.35
CA PHE A 378 -7.23 -24.23 16.90
C PHE A 378 -8.62 -24.52 16.36
N ASN A 379 -9.66 -24.20 17.12
CA ASN A 379 -11.02 -24.13 16.57
C ASN A 379 -11.26 -22.70 16.08
N LEU A 380 -10.59 -22.34 14.98
CA LEU A 380 -10.78 -21.05 14.33
C LEU A 380 -11.97 -21.17 13.40
N GLU A 381 -13.09 -20.54 13.76
CA GLU A 381 -14.19 -20.36 12.82
C GLU A 381 -13.68 -19.47 11.67
N SER A 382 -13.71 -20.02 10.46
CA SER A 382 -13.40 -19.25 9.26
C SER A 382 -14.40 -18.11 9.11
N GLU A 383 -13.95 -16.96 8.62
CA GLU A 383 -14.81 -15.82 8.31
C GLU A 383 -16.05 -16.27 7.51
N THR A 384 -17.23 -15.91 8.02
CA THR A 384 -18.48 -16.27 7.35
C THR A 384 -18.63 -15.50 6.04
N ARG A 385 -19.45 -16.04 5.12
CA ARG A 385 -19.74 -15.32 3.86
C ARG A 385 -20.35 -13.93 4.13
N GLU A 386 -21.19 -13.83 5.15
CA GLU A 386 -21.84 -12.58 5.54
C GLU A 386 -20.83 -11.56 6.08
N GLU A 387 -19.95 -11.98 6.99
CA GLU A 387 -18.86 -11.14 7.50
C GLU A 387 -18.00 -10.59 6.37
N ARG A 388 -17.56 -11.47 5.47
CA ARG A 388 -16.75 -11.08 4.30
C ARG A 388 -17.46 -10.06 3.43
N THR A 389 -18.75 -10.30 3.14
CA THR A 389 -19.54 -9.40 2.29
C THR A 389 -19.66 -8.02 2.92
N PHE A 390 -19.96 -7.93 4.22
CA PHE A 390 -20.07 -6.64 4.90
C PHE A 390 -18.71 -5.94 5.01
N ARG A 391 -17.65 -6.65 5.38
CA ARG A 391 -16.29 -6.11 5.44
C ARG A 391 -15.88 -5.52 4.08
N ASN A 392 -16.00 -6.30 3.01
CA ASN A 392 -15.62 -5.87 1.67
C ASN A 392 -16.45 -4.66 1.22
N TRP A 393 -17.76 -4.67 1.50
CA TRP A 393 -18.62 -3.53 1.22
C TRP A 393 -18.16 -2.26 1.96
N MET A 394 -17.90 -2.33 3.26
CA MET A 394 -17.41 -1.17 4.02
C MET A 394 -16.08 -0.65 3.48
N ASN A 395 -15.14 -1.54 3.21
CA ASN A 395 -13.83 -1.19 2.67
C ASN A 395 -13.92 -0.58 1.27
N SER A 396 -14.84 -1.06 0.43
CA SER A 396 -15.09 -0.51 -0.91
C SER A 396 -15.55 0.96 -0.87
N LEU A 397 -16.19 1.38 0.23
CA LEU A 397 -16.61 2.77 0.46
C LEU A 397 -15.45 3.66 0.99
N GLY A 398 -14.28 3.09 1.28
CA GLY A 398 -13.10 3.81 1.75
C GLY A 398 -13.26 4.32 3.19
N VAL A 399 -13.68 3.45 4.10
CA VAL A 399 -13.67 3.72 5.56
C VAL A 399 -12.25 3.66 6.12
N ASN A 400 -11.99 4.39 7.21
CA ASN A 400 -10.71 4.44 7.90
C ASN A 400 -10.90 4.39 9.43
N PRO A 401 -10.38 3.40 10.18
CA PRO A 401 -9.45 2.36 9.76
C PRO A 401 -10.07 1.34 8.79
N HIS A 402 -9.20 0.68 8.04
CA HIS A 402 -9.59 -0.46 7.21
C HIS A 402 -10.13 -1.58 8.09
N VAL A 403 -11.24 -2.19 7.68
CA VAL A 403 -11.87 -3.28 8.44
C VAL A 403 -11.19 -4.58 8.02
N ASN A 404 -10.43 -5.18 8.92
CA ASN A 404 -9.86 -6.52 8.77
C ASN A 404 -10.76 -7.57 9.43
N HIS A 405 -11.23 -7.28 10.66
CA HIS A 405 -12.08 -8.13 11.46
C HIS A 405 -13.38 -7.41 11.80
N LEU A 406 -14.48 -7.83 11.15
CA LEU A 406 -15.77 -7.16 11.23
C LEU A 406 -16.18 -6.84 12.68
N TYR A 407 -16.20 -7.84 13.58
CA TYR A 407 -16.66 -7.65 14.95
C TYR A 407 -15.66 -6.97 15.88
N GLY A 408 -14.37 -6.95 15.53
CA GLY A 408 -13.33 -6.28 16.30
C GLY A 408 -13.25 -4.79 15.95
N ASP A 409 -13.16 -4.48 14.66
CA ASP A 409 -12.79 -3.16 14.20
C ASP A 409 -13.95 -2.14 14.26
N ILE A 410 -15.20 -2.62 14.25
CA ILE A 410 -16.39 -1.74 14.34
C ILE A 410 -16.75 -1.33 15.78
N GLN A 411 -16.09 -1.89 16.80
CA GLN A 411 -16.47 -1.68 18.21
C GLN A 411 -16.37 -0.22 18.65
N SER A 412 -15.44 0.54 18.07
CA SER A 412 -15.28 1.97 18.33
C SER A 412 -16.41 2.83 17.74
N ALA A 413 -17.30 2.24 16.95
CA ALA A 413 -18.32 2.89 16.12
C ALA A 413 -17.78 3.89 15.08
N LEU A 414 -16.46 4.12 14.99
CA LEU A 414 -15.85 5.07 14.05
C LEU A 414 -16.16 4.72 12.59
N VAL A 415 -16.02 3.45 12.23
CA VAL A 415 -16.37 2.93 10.90
C VAL A 415 -17.86 3.13 10.63
N ILE A 416 -18.71 2.87 11.63
CA ILE A 416 -20.17 3.00 11.50
C ILE A 416 -20.55 4.45 11.20
N PHE A 417 -19.98 5.43 11.89
CA PHE A 417 -20.25 6.85 11.62
C PHE A 417 -19.85 7.27 10.22
N GLN A 418 -18.69 6.84 9.73
CA GLN A 418 -18.27 7.11 8.35
C GLN A 418 -19.21 6.48 7.33
N LEU A 419 -19.75 5.30 7.60
CA LEU A 419 -20.74 4.69 6.72
C LEU A 419 -22.00 5.55 6.63
N TYR A 420 -22.51 6.08 7.76
CA TYR A 420 -23.67 6.97 7.76
C TYR A 420 -23.47 8.21 6.89
N GLU A 421 -22.30 8.85 6.97
CA GLU A 421 -21.95 10.00 6.15
C GLU A 421 -21.86 9.65 4.66
N LYS A 422 -21.22 8.52 4.33
CA LYS A 422 -21.00 8.09 2.95
C LYS A 422 -22.28 7.62 2.26
N ILE A 423 -23.14 6.88 2.96
CA ILE A 423 -24.38 6.35 2.39
C ILE A 423 -25.53 7.37 2.43
N LYS A 424 -25.33 8.53 3.08
CA LYS A 424 -26.30 9.62 3.21
C LYS A 424 -27.67 9.10 3.65
N VAL A 425 -27.72 8.32 4.73
CA VAL A 425 -29.01 7.90 5.31
C VAL A 425 -29.80 9.17 5.67
N PRO A 426 -31.01 9.35 5.10
CA PRO A 426 -31.81 10.55 5.30
C PRO A 426 -32.31 10.75 6.72
#